data_AF-A0A7W3T003-F1
#
_entry.id   AF-A0A7W3T003-F1
#
_cell.length_a   1.000
_cell.length_b   1.000
_cell.length_c   1.000
_cell.angle_alpha   90.00
_cell.angle_beta   90.00
_cell.angle_gamma   90.00
#
_symmetry.space_group_name_H-M   'P 1'
#
loop_
_entity.id
_entity.type
_entity.pdbx_description
1 polymer ?
#
loop_
_entity_poly.entity_id
_entity_poly.type
_entity_poly.pdbx_seq_one_letter_code
_entity_poly.pdbx_strand_id
1 'polypeptide(L)'
;GWAQGAVFVVAGLLCLAFALGVRGRPGAVTDSRWGVRALAGWGIGLVGAGLFTGDPVGGYPPGSPDALTEYSGAPALLHDLFSFLLFLAIPVACLVFARRFAGIRDRPRSLGSVITAVVFLAALVLASAGFEQVEALADHAGLFQRAALTAAWLWLTLFSLHLLRAPEPARSFAPLRQ
;
A
#
# COMPACT_ATOMS: atom_id res chain seq x y z
N GLY A 1 -18.51 4.67 4.42
CA GLY A 1 -19.80 4.15 3.91
C GLY A 1 -19.64 2.74 3.35
N TRP A 2 -20.72 1.96 3.28
CA TRP A 2 -20.67 0.53 2.92
C TRP A 2 -20.01 0.23 1.56
N ALA A 3 -20.26 1.09 0.55
CA ALA A 3 -19.66 0.93 -0.77
C ALA A 3 -18.13 1.02 -0.74
N GLN A 4 -17.58 1.99 0.00
CA GLN A 4 -16.14 2.14 0.19
C GLN A 4 -15.54 0.93 0.93
N GLY A 5 -16.24 0.43 1.95
CA GLY A 5 -15.82 -0.77 2.69
C GLY A 5 -15.73 -2.00 1.78
N ALA A 6 -16.72 -2.21 0.91
CA ALA A 6 -16.70 -3.29 -0.06
C ALA A 6 -15.52 -3.18 -1.04
N VAL A 7 -15.25 -1.97 -1.56
CA VAL A 7 -14.09 -1.71 -2.43
C VAL A 7 -12.78 -2.05 -1.72
N PHE A 8 -12.64 -1.65 -0.46
CA PHE A 8 -11.44 -1.94 0.34
C PHE A 8 -11.25 -3.44 0.58
N VAL A 9 -12.31 -4.16 0.94
CA VAL A 9 -12.24 -5.62 1.13
C VAL A 9 -11.84 -6.33 -0.17
N VAL A 10 -12.51 -6.02 -1.29
CA VAL A 10 -12.21 -6.65 -2.58
C VAL A 10 -10.78 -6.33 -3.03
N ALA A 11 -10.37 -5.06 -2.97
CA ALA A 11 -9.02 -4.65 -3.33
C ALA A 11 -7.97 -5.31 -2.44
N GLY A 12 -8.22 -5.40 -1.14
CA GLY A 12 -7.35 -6.05 -0.17
C GLY A 12 -7.16 -7.53 -0.46
N LEU A 13 -8.25 -8.26 -0.76
CA LEU A 13 -8.19 -9.68 -1.15
C LEU A 13 -7.41 -9.89 -2.44
N LEU A 14 -7.58 -9.02 -3.44
CA LEU A 14 -6.80 -9.06 -4.68
C LEU A 14 -5.31 -8.79 -4.42
N CYS A 15 -4.97 -7.84 -3.56
CA CYS A 15 -3.59 -7.59 -3.15
C CYS A 15 -2.97 -8.77 -2.39
N LEU A 16 -3.75 -9.48 -1.57
CA LEU A 16 -3.32 -10.71 -0.91
C LEU A 16 -3.04 -11.84 -1.91
N ALA A 17 -3.94 -12.05 -2.87
CA ALA A 17 -3.73 -13.00 -3.96
C ALA A 17 -2.47 -12.64 -4.77
N PHE A 18 -2.26 -11.36 -5.05
CA PHE A 18 -1.04 -10.87 -5.69
C PHE A 18 0.22 -11.18 -4.87
N ALA A 19 0.22 -10.90 -3.56
CA ALA A 19 1.35 -11.20 -2.68
C ALA A 19 1.68 -12.71 -2.64
N LEU A 20 0.66 -13.58 -2.66
CA LEU A 20 0.84 -15.03 -2.76
C LEU A 20 1.42 -15.44 -4.13
N GLY A 21 0.97 -14.80 -5.22
CA GLY A 21 1.55 -14.99 -6.56
C GLY A 21 3.03 -14.61 -6.60
N VAL A 22 3.40 -13.47 -6.01
CA VAL A 22 4.80 -13.04 -5.87
C VAL A 22 5.62 -14.05 -5.07
N ARG A 23 5.07 -14.58 -3.97
CA ARG A 23 5.73 -15.61 -3.14
C ARG A 23 5.99 -16.91 -3.91
N GLY A 24 5.06 -17.31 -4.78
CA GLY A 24 5.15 -18.54 -5.57
C GLY A 24 6.06 -18.42 -6.79
N ARG A 25 6.43 -17.20 -7.18
CA ARG A 25 7.25 -16.94 -8.37
C ARG A 25 8.75 -16.93 -8.04
N PRO A 26 9.55 -17.83 -8.61
CA PRO A 26 11.01 -17.77 -8.48
C PRO A 26 11.58 -16.57 -9.23
N GLY A 27 12.57 -15.91 -8.64
CA GLY A 27 13.27 -14.81 -9.32
C GLY A 27 14.06 -13.93 -8.36
N ALA A 28 15.14 -13.33 -8.85
CA ALA A 28 15.99 -12.46 -8.04
C ALA A 28 15.20 -11.27 -7.43
N VAL A 29 14.15 -10.79 -8.09
CA VAL A 29 13.31 -9.71 -7.53
C VAL A 29 12.28 -10.23 -6.53
N THR A 30 11.62 -11.34 -6.85
CA THR A 30 10.49 -11.90 -6.08
C THR A 30 10.92 -12.73 -4.88
N ASP A 31 12.17 -13.20 -4.83
CA ASP A 31 12.78 -13.90 -3.69
C ASP A 31 13.09 -12.95 -2.53
N SER A 32 12.04 -12.39 -1.94
CA SER A 32 12.11 -11.47 -0.81
C SER A 32 10.95 -11.69 0.15
N ARG A 33 11.24 -12.37 1.27
CA ARG A 33 10.27 -12.58 2.36
C ARG A 33 9.69 -11.26 2.90
N TRP A 34 10.51 -10.21 2.95
CA TRP A 34 10.09 -8.89 3.44
C TRP A 34 9.21 -8.17 2.43
N GLY A 35 9.50 -8.31 1.13
CA GLY A 35 8.67 -7.75 0.07
C GLY A 35 7.28 -8.38 0.04
N VAL A 36 7.22 -9.72 0.12
CA VAL A 36 5.96 -10.46 0.21
C VAL A 36 5.17 -10.08 1.46
N ARG A 37 5.81 -10.01 2.64
CA ARG A 37 5.15 -9.61 3.90
C ARG A 37 4.62 -8.17 3.83
N ALA A 38 5.35 -7.25 3.21
CA ALA A 38 4.90 -5.88 3.04
C ALA A 38 3.71 -5.79 2.08
N LEU A 39 3.73 -6.50 0.95
CA LEU A 39 2.56 -6.58 0.05
C LEU A 39 1.34 -7.21 0.75
N ALA A 40 1.57 -8.24 1.57
CA ALA A 40 0.51 -8.84 2.38
C ALA A 40 -0.02 -7.85 3.43
N GLY A 41 0.85 -7.08 4.09
CA GLY A 41 0.46 -6.03 5.03
C GLY A 41 -0.42 -4.96 4.40
N TRP A 42 -0.13 -4.54 3.16
CA TRP A 42 -1.00 -3.65 2.38
C TRP A 42 -2.40 -4.24 2.18
N GLY A 43 -2.47 -5.51 1.77
CA GLY A 43 -3.75 -6.22 1.60
C GLY A 43 -4.53 -6.40 2.90
N ILE A 44 -3.86 -6.79 3.99
CA ILE A 44 -4.47 -6.94 5.33
C ILE A 44 -5.01 -5.59 5.81
N GLY A 45 -4.22 -4.51 5.67
CA GLY A 45 -4.64 -3.16 6.04
C GLY A 45 -5.90 -2.73 5.28
N LEU A 46 -5.97 -2.98 3.97
CA LEU A 46 -7.17 -2.72 3.18
C LEU A 46 -8.39 -3.52 3.66
N VAL A 47 -8.25 -4.83 3.86
CA VAL A 47 -9.37 -5.67 4.34
C VAL A 47 -9.85 -5.17 5.70
N GLY A 48 -8.94 -4.94 6.64
CA GLY A 48 -9.29 -4.45 7.98
C GLY A 48 -9.98 -3.08 7.95
N ALA A 49 -9.40 -2.10 7.24
CA ALA A 49 -10.02 -0.78 7.08
C ALA A 49 -11.38 -0.86 6.35
N GLY A 50 -11.61 -1.86 5.50
CA GLY A 50 -12.89 -2.09 4.86
C GLY A 50 -13.96 -2.71 5.75
N LEU A 51 -13.55 -3.52 6.74
CA LEU A 51 -14.46 -4.19 7.69
C LEU A 51 -14.93 -3.27 8.83
N PHE A 52 -14.08 -2.32 9.24
CA PHE A 52 -14.38 -1.40 10.32
C PHE A 52 -14.67 0.00 9.79
N THR A 53 -15.72 0.64 10.31
CA THR A 53 -16.09 2.00 9.91
C THR A 53 -15.21 3.00 10.66
N GLY A 54 -14.47 3.80 9.91
CA GLY A 54 -13.70 4.92 10.45
C GLY A 54 -14.57 6.09 10.88
N ASP A 55 -14.03 6.94 11.74
CA ASP A 55 -14.73 8.12 12.22
C ASP A 55 -14.92 9.18 11.12
N PRO A 56 -16.04 9.91 11.14
CA PRO A 56 -16.20 11.08 10.31
C PRO A 56 -15.34 12.24 10.85
N VAL A 57 -14.52 12.83 9.99
CA VAL A 57 -13.58 13.91 10.35
C VAL A 57 -13.33 14.81 9.14
N GLY A 58 -12.76 16.00 9.36
CA GLY A 58 -12.42 16.94 8.30
C GLY A 58 -13.66 17.50 7.61
N GLY A 59 -14.76 17.67 8.37
CA GLY A 59 -16.02 18.22 7.87
C GLY A 59 -16.81 17.31 6.93
N TYR A 60 -16.41 16.03 6.77
CA TYR A 60 -17.13 15.06 5.94
C TYR A 60 -17.65 13.84 6.72
N PRO A 61 -18.94 13.50 6.59
CA PRO A 61 -20.00 14.25 5.89
C PRO A 61 -20.28 15.62 6.55
N PRO A 62 -21.02 16.53 5.89
CA PRO A 62 -21.34 17.83 6.47
C PRO A 62 -21.92 17.71 7.89
N GLY A 63 -21.40 18.51 8.83
CA GLY A 63 -21.74 18.44 10.26
C GLY A 63 -20.80 17.58 11.10
N SER A 64 -19.79 16.96 10.47
CA SER A 64 -18.72 16.25 11.19
C SER A 64 -17.70 17.23 11.77
N PRO A 65 -17.02 16.88 12.87
CA PRO A 65 -15.98 17.71 13.43
C PRO A 65 -14.80 17.87 12.46
N ASP A 66 -14.09 18.99 12.60
CA ASP A 66 -12.90 19.27 11.78
C ASP A 66 -11.74 18.35 12.15
N ALA A 67 -11.53 18.11 13.45
CA ALA A 67 -10.52 17.20 13.98
C ALA A 67 -11.13 16.19 14.95
N LEU A 68 -10.52 15.00 15.02
CA LEU A 68 -10.88 13.99 16.02
C LEU A 68 -10.26 14.34 17.37
N THR A 69 -11.09 14.44 18.40
CA THR A 69 -10.66 14.56 19.79
C THR A 69 -10.56 13.20 20.47
N GLU A 70 -11.53 12.32 20.19
CA GLU A 70 -11.58 10.94 20.66
C GLU A 70 -12.22 10.05 19.59
N TYR A 71 -11.89 8.76 19.59
CA TYR A 71 -12.54 7.79 18.71
C TYR A 71 -13.99 7.55 19.15
N SER A 72 -14.93 7.46 18.19
CA SER A 72 -16.33 7.12 18.53
C SER A 72 -16.51 5.71 19.09
N GLY A 73 -15.53 4.82 18.88
CA GLY A 73 -15.51 3.49 19.45
C GLY A 73 -14.46 2.57 18.84
N ALA A 74 -14.49 1.30 19.26
CA ALA A 74 -13.56 0.28 18.80
C ALA A 74 -13.50 0.10 17.27
N PRO A 75 -14.61 0.17 16.50
CA PRO A 75 -14.53 0.08 15.04
C PRO A 75 -13.70 1.21 14.42
N ALA A 76 -13.86 2.45 14.88
CA ALA A 76 -13.09 3.57 14.34
C ALA A 76 -11.59 3.45 14.66
N LEU A 77 -11.27 3.06 15.90
CA LEU A 77 -9.89 2.76 16.31
C LEU A 77 -9.27 1.64 15.46
N LEU A 78 -10.02 0.56 15.21
CA LEU A 78 -9.55 -0.55 14.38
C LEU A 78 -9.34 -0.13 12.93
N HIS A 79 -10.26 0.67 12.36
CA HIS A 79 -10.11 1.23 11.01
C HIS A 79 -8.79 1.98 10.87
N ASP A 80 -8.47 2.86 11.83
CA ASP A 80 -7.24 3.66 11.80
C ASP A 80 -6.00 2.82 12.03
N LEU A 81 -6.06 1.80 12.90
CA LEU A 81 -4.95 0.87 13.11
C LEU A 81 -4.62 0.08 11.84
N PHE A 82 -5.65 -0.41 11.13
CA PHE A 82 -5.46 -1.09 9.85
C PHE A 82 -5.01 -0.13 8.73
N SER A 83 -5.51 1.11 8.73
CA SER A 83 -5.05 2.16 7.82
C SER A 83 -3.57 2.50 8.05
N PHE A 84 -3.13 2.59 9.30
CA PHE A 84 -1.72 2.76 9.63
C PHE A 84 -0.85 1.62 9.10
N LEU A 85 -1.29 0.37 9.30
CA LEU A 85 -0.59 -0.81 8.76
C LEU A 85 -0.47 -0.74 7.24
N LEU A 86 -1.55 -0.43 6.54
CA LEU A 86 -1.61 -0.19 5.09
C LEU A 86 -0.57 0.87 4.69
N PHE A 87 -0.63 2.05 5.28
CA PHE A 87 0.22 3.18 4.91
C PHE A 87 1.70 2.94 5.18
N LEU A 88 2.05 2.16 6.21
CA LEU A 88 3.42 1.76 6.47
C LEU A 88 3.89 0.63 5.52
N ALA A 89 3.01 -0.30 5.18
CA ALA A 89 3.36 -1.47 4.40
C ALA A 89 3.80 -1.13 2.96
N ILE A 90 3.14 -0.18 2.30
CA ILE A 90 3.46 0.14 0.89
C ILE A 90 4.83 0.80 0.68
N PRO A 91 5.27 1.83 1.43
CA PRO A 91 6.63 2.36 1.25
C PRO A 91 7.68 1.31 1.62
N VAL A 92 7.42 0.44 2.61
CA VAL A 92 8.31 -0.69 2.91
C VAL A 92 8.42 -1.64 1.72
N ALA A 93 7.30 -2.00 1.08
CA ALA A 93 7.30 -2.83 -0.13
C ALA A 93 8.12 -2.17 -1.24
N CYS A 94 7.86 -0.90 -1.54
CA CYS A 94 8.59 -0.11 -2.53
C CYS A 94 10.10 -0.12 -2.27
N LEU A 95 10.54 0.15 -1.04
CA LEU A 95 11.97 0.20 -0.69
C LEU A 95 12.64 -1.18 -0.67
N VAL A 96 11.92 -2.23 -0.31
CA VAL A 96 12.44 -3.60 -0.38
C VAL A 96 12.65 -4.00 -1.85
N PHE A 97 11.65 -3.80 -2.70
CA PHE A 97 11.78 -4.15 -4.13
C PHE A 97 12.73 -3.21 -4.87
N ALA A 98 12.85 -1.94 -4.46
CA ALA A 98 13.90 -1.04 -4.96
C ALA A 98 15.30 -1.66 -4.79
N ARG A 99 15.62 -2.16 -3.58
CA ARG A 99 16.90 -2.84 -3.30
C ARG A 99 17.09 -4.09 -4.15
N ARG A 100 16.02 -4.85 -4.41
CA ARG A 100 16.09 -6.04 -5.27
C ARG A 100 16.37 -5.67 -6.73
N PHE A 101 15.69 -4.65 -7.26
CA PHE A 101 15.95 -4.12 -8.59
C PHE A 101 17.37 -3.56 -8.71
N ALA A 102 17.87 -2.86 -7.70
CA ALA A 102 19.25 -2.40 -7.66
C ALA A 102 20.26 -3.57 -7.70
N GLY A 103 19.97 -4.68 -7.00
CA GLY A 103 20.80 -5.89 -7.00
C GLY A 103 20.94 -6.55 -8.38
N ILE A 104 19.92 -6.43 -9.24
CA ILE A 104 19.98 -6.88 -10.64
C ILE A 104 20.31 -5.75 -11.63
N ARG A 105 20.78 -4.60 -11.13
CA ARG A 105 21.18 -3.41 -11.92
C ARG A 105 20.04 -2.78 -12.74
N ASP A 106 18.79 -3.02 -12.38
CA ASP A 106 17.62 -2.40 -13.00
C ASP A 106 17.34 -1.02 -12.38
N ARG A 107 18.12 -0.03 -12.82
CA ARG A 107 18.06 1.34 -12.29
C ARG A 107 16.69 2.01 -12.45
N PRO A 108 16.00 1.93 -13.62
CA PRO A 108 14.71 2.58 -13.78
C PRO A 108 13.67 2.09 -12.76
N ARG A 109 13.55 0.77 -12.56
CA ARG A 109 12.56 0.22 -11.62
C ARG A 109 12.96 0.43 -10.17
N SER A 110 14.26 0.37 -9.86
CA SER A 110 14.78 0.73 -8.55
C SER A 110 14.43 2.18 -8.20
N LEU A 111 14.75 3.13 -9.08
CA LEU A 111 14.51 4.55 -8.85
C LEU A 111 13.02 4.86 -8.78
N GLY A 112 12.21 4.31 -9.71
CA GLY A 112 10.76 4.48 -9.67
C GLY A 112 10.13 3.99 -8.37
N SER A 113 10.66 2.90 -7.79
CA SER A 113 10.20 2.40 -6.48
C SER A 113 10.60 3.33 -5.33
N VAL A 114 11.81 3.88 -5.33
CA VAL A 114 12.24 4.89 -4.33
C VAL A 114 11.42 6.17 -4.44
N ILE A 115 11.24 6.70 -5.66
CA ILE A 115 10.44 7.89 -5.91
C ILE A 115 9.01 7.68 -5.40
N THR A 116 8.41 6.53 -5.69
CA THR A 116 7.08 6.19 -5.19
C THR A 116 7.03 6.25 -3.66
N ALA A 117 7.98 5.61 -2.97
CA ALA A 117 8.00 5.62 -1.50
C ALA A 117 8.14 7.04 -0.94
N VAL A 118 9.00 7.87 -1.53
CA VAL A 118 9.20 9.26 -1.10
C VAL A 118 7.95 10.10 -1.35
N VAL A 119 7.38 10.04 -2.56
CA VAL A 119 6.15 10.78 -2.91
C VAL A 119 5.00 10.34 -2.01
N PHE A 120 4.86 9.04 -1.77
CA PHE A 120 3.85 8.50 -0.88
C PHE A 120 3.98 9.05 0.54
N LEU A 121 5.18 8.96 1.13
CA LEU A 121 5.43 9.42 2.50
C LEU A 121 5.28 10.94 2.63
N ALA A 122 5.78 11.71 1.66
CA ALA A 122 5.62 13.17 1.66
C ALA A 122 4.15 13.58 1.59
N ALA A 123 3.38 12.97 0.67
CA ALA A 123 1.96 13.22 0.56
C ALA A 123 1.18 12.74 1.79
N LEU A 124 1.58 11.63 2.42
CA LEU A 124 0.99 11.17 3.67
C LEU A 124 1.23 12.16 4.81
N VAL A 125 2.45 12.67 4.98
CA VAL A 125 2.77 13.67 6.01
C VAL A 125 1.95 14.95 5.80
N LEU A 126 1.84 15.42 4.56
CA LEU A 126 1.02 16.60 4.23
C LEU A 126 -0.47 16.35 4.50
N ALA A 127 -0.97 15.15 4.18
CA ALA A 127 -2.34 14.76 4.46
C ALA A 127 -2.62 14.71 5.97
N SER A 128 -1.73 14.08 6.75
CA SER A 128 -1.83 14.01 8.21
C SER A 128 -1.84 15.39 8.85
N ALA A 129 -0.92 16.27 8.45
CA ALA A 129 -0.89 17.65 8.94
C ALA A 129 -2.18 18.42 8.57
N GLY A 130 -2.73 18.18 7.38
CA GLY A 130 -4.02 18.75 6.97
C GLY A 130 -5.19 18.24 7.82
N PHE A 131 -5.27 16.94 8.10
CA PHE A 131 -6.31 16.37 8.96
C PHE A 131 -6.19 16.80 10.44
N GLU A 132 -4.97 17.12 10.89
CA GLU A 132 -4.70 17.77 12.18
C GLU A 132 -4.99 19.28 12.19
N GLN A 133 -5.62 19.81 11.13
CA GLN A 133 -6.06 21.21 11.03
C GLN A 133 -4.92 22.24 11.02
N VAL A 134 -3.78 21.90 10.43
CA VAL A 134 -2.77 22.92 10.07
C VAL A 134 -3.36 23.85 9.01
N GLU A 135 -3.49 25.14 9.34
CA GLU A 135 -4.24 26.16 8.58
C GLU A 135 -3.95 26.15 7.07
N ALA A 136 -2.67 26.05 6.67
CA ALA A 136 -2.28 26.07 5.25
C ALA A 136 -2.63 24.77 4.48
N LEU A 137 -2.99 23.69 5.17
CA LEU A 137 -3.13 22.35 4.61
C LEU A 137 -4.52 21.73 4.80
N ALA A 138 -5.34 22.26 5.71
CA ALA A 138 -6.64 21.68 6.09
C ALA A 138 -7.54 21.40 4.87
N ASP A 139 -7.74 22.39 4.01
CA ASP A 139 -8.57 22.27 2.79
C ASP A 139 -8.02 21.27 1.75
N HIS A 140 -6.76 20.89 1.88
CA HIS A 140 -6.03 20.06 0.91
C HIS A 140 -5.71 18.66 1.46
N ALA A 141 -6.08 18.34 2.70
CA ALA A 141 -5.75 17.07 3.35
C ALA A 141 -6.14 15.85 2.49
N GLY A 142 -7.40 15.82 2.04
CA GLY A 142 -7.90 14.76 1.18
C GLY A 142 -7.24 14.71 -0.20
N LEU A 143 -6.76 15.84 -0.74
CA LEU A 143 -6.01 15.87 -2.00
C LEU A 143 -4.66 15.16 -1.84
N PHE A 144 -3.91 15.47 -0.79
CA PHE A 144 -2.63 14.82 -0.52
C PHE A 144 -2.80 13.33 -0.24
N GLN A 145 -3.85 12.94 0.50
CA GLN A 145 -4.16 11.53 0.72
C GLN A 145 -4.44 10.79 -0.60
N ARG A 146 -5.22 11.39 -1.51
CA ARG A 146 -5.48 10.83 -2.85
C ARG A 146 -4.21 10.74 -3.69
N ALA A 147 -3.32 11.73 -3.61
CA ALA A 147 -2.04 11.71 -4.31
C ALA A 147 -1.15 10.55 -3.83
N ALA A 148 -1.06 10.33 -2.50
CA ALA A 148 -0.35 9.20 -1.91
C ALA A 148 -0.91 7.87 -2.43
N LEU A 149 -2.23 7.65 -2.31
CA LEU A 149 -2.89 6.43 -2.77
C LEU A 149 -2.71 6.20 -4.28
N THR A 150 -2.78 7.26 -5.10
CA THR A 150 -2.57 7.17 -6.55
C THR A 150 -1.15 6.71 -6.88
N ALA A 151 -0.13 7.24 -6.18
CA ALA A 151 1.26 6.82 -6.37
C ALA A 151 1.44 5.34 -5.99
N ALA A 152 0.85 4.90 -4.88
CA ALA A 152 0.89 3.50 -4.44
C ALA A 152 0.26 2.56 -5.48
N TRP A 153 -0.95 2.86 -5.96
CA TRP A 153 -1.65 2.04 -6.95
C TRP A 153 -0.93 2.01 -8.30
N LEU A 154 -0.38 3.15 -8.73
CA LEU A 154 0.43 3.22 -9.96
C LEU A 154 1.65 2.30 -9.85
N TRP A 155 2.38 2.37 -8.74
CA TRP A 155 3.54 1.51 -8.53
C TRP A 155 3.17 0.03 -8.47
N LEU A 156 2.12 -0.35 -7.73
CA LEU A 156 1.63 -1.73 -7.68
C LEU A 156 1.26 -2.25 -9.06
N THR A 157 0.62 -1.43 -9.89
CA THR A 157 0.26 -1.77 -11.26
C THR A 157 1.50 -1.98 -12.12
N LEU A 158 2.46 -1.06 -12.09
CA LEU A 158 3.71 -1.18 -12.84
C LEU A 158 4.56 -2.38 -12.40
N PHE A 159 4.59 -2.66 -11.09
CA PHE A 159 5.26 -3.81 -10.53
C PHE A 159 4.59 -5.12 -10.99
N SER A 160 3.26 -5.19 -10.95
CA SER A 160 2.49 -6.33 -11.46
C SER A 160 2.73 -6.56 -12.96
N LEU A 161 2.70 -5.50 -13.76
CA LEU A 161 2.99 -5.55 -15.21
C LEU A 161 4.42 -6.01 -15.50
N HIS A 162 5.39 -5.58 -14.70
CA HIS A 162 6.76 -6.07 -14.82
C HIS A 162 6.84 -7.58 -14.60
N LEU A 163 6.17 -8.10 -13.57
CA LEU A 163 6.18 -9.54 -13.28
C LEU A 163 5.46 -10.35 -14.38
N LEU A 164 4.36 -9.83 -14.94
CA LEU A 164 3.65 -10.48 -16.05
C LEU A 164 4.49 -10.54 -17.34
N ARG A 165 5.36 -9.55 -17.57
CA ARG A 165 6.22 -9.48 -18.76
C ARG A 165 7.57 -10.15 -18.59
N ALA A 166 8.00 -10.40 -17.35
CA ALA A 166 9.26 -11.07 -17.07
C ALA A 166 9.14 -12.57 -17.44
N PRO A 167 10.11 -13.14 -18.18
CA PRO A 167 10.15 -14.57 -18.43
C PRO A 167 10.14 -15.36 -17.11
N GLU A 168 9.36 -16.44 -17.04
CA GLU A 168 9.51 -17.41 -15.95
C GLU A 168 10.89 -18.07 -16.09
N PRO A 169 11.71 -18.12 -15.02
CA PRO A 169 12.96 -18.86 -15.07
C PRO A 169 12.64 -20.32 -15.38
N ALA A 170 13.34 -20.89 -16.36
CA ALA A 170 13.17 -22.29 -16.74
C ALA A 170 13.28 -23.16 -15.48
N ARG A 171 12.24 -23.96 -15.18
CA ARG A 171 12.31 -24.98 -14.13
C ARG A 171 13.38 -25.97 -14.59
N SER A 172 14.58 -25.84 -14.03
CA SER A 172 15.64 -26.83 -14.18
C SER A 172 15.11 -28.15 -13.61
N PHE A 173 14.61 -29.02 -14.48
CA PHE A 173 14.43 -30.42 -14.16
C PHE A 173 15.85 -31.00 -14.06
N ALA A 174 16.40 -31.01 -12.84
CA ALA A 174 17.59 -31.80 -12.57
C ALA A 174 17.20 -33.28 -12.73
N PRO A 175 17.79 -34.04 -13.66
CA PRO A 175 17.53 -35.47 -13.75
C PRO A 175 17.98 -36.12 -12.44
N LEU A 176 17.11 -36.95 -11.87
CA LEU A 176 17.43 -37.80 -10.72
C LEU A 176 18.68 -38.61 -11.09
N ARG A 177 19.81 -38.33 -10.44
CA ARG A 177 20.98 -39.22 -10.55
C ARG A 177 20.58 -40.54 -9.90
N GLN A 178 20.51 -41.59 -10.70
CA GLN A 178 20.54 -42.98 -10.24
C GLN A 178 21.96 -43.35 -9.83
#